data_AF-A0A7V4IXX3-F1
#
_entry.id   AF-A0A7V4IXX3-F1
#
_cell.length_a   1.000
_cell.length_b   1.000
_cell.length_c   1.000
_cell.angle_alpha   90.00
_cell.angle_beta   90.00
_cell.angle_gamma   90.00
#
_symmetry.space_group_name_H-M   'P 1'
#
loop_
_entity.id
_entity.type
_entity.pdbx_description
1 polymer ?
#
loop_
_entity_poly.entity_id
_entity_poly.type
_entity_poly.pdbx_seq_one_letter_code
_entity_poly.pdbx_strand_id
1 'polypeptide(L)'
;FDMRSEPVRRACRWLRSVQNEDGGWGETCASYEADSERYSRGPSTASQTAWAVMGLINAGHARSPAVRRGIQYLVSTQTAEGTWNESAFTGTGFPCVFYLRYHYYRHYFPLWALAQYSAALAGEVRSAVTSARVQVSA
;
A
#
# COMPACT_ATOMS: atom_id res chain seq x y z
N PHE A 1 -18.19 1.18 9.49
CA PHE A 1 -17.87 -0.03 8.69
C PHE A 1 -17.06 -0.98 9.54
N ASP A 2 -17.34 -2.29 9.45
CA ASP A 2 -16.57 -3.31 10.17
C ASP A 2 -15.35 -3.77 9.35
N MET A 3 -14.15 -3.38 9.78
CA MET A 3 -12.88 -3.75 9.16
C MET A 3 -12.52 -5.24 9.35
N ARG A 4 -13.29 -5.98 10.16
CA ARG A 4 -13.10 -7.43 10.38
C ARG A 4 -14.03 -8.29 9.54
N SER A 5 -14.93 -7.67 8.77
CA SER A 5 -15.87 -8.37 7.91
C SER A 5 -15.17 -9.23 6.85
N GLU A 6 -15.86 -10.28 6.39
CA GLU A 6 -15.29 -11.21 5.41
C GLU A 6 -14.87 -10.54 4.08
N PRO A 7 -15.61 -9.54 3.53
CA PRO A 7 -15.15 -8.81 2.36
C PRO A 7 -13.79 -8.11 2.56
N VAL A 8 -13.57 -7.48 3.72
CA VAL A 8 -12.30 -6.82 4.04
C VAL A 8 -11.18 -7.84 4.19
N ARG A 9 -11.44 -8.97 4.85
CA ARG A 9 -10.48 -10.08 4.97
C ARG A 9 -10.10 -10.64 3.60
N ARG A 10 -11.07 -10.84 2.71
CA ARG A 10 -10.85 -11.31 1.34
C ARG A 10 -10.00 -10.31 0.54
N ALA A 11 -10.30 -9.02 0.63
CA ALA A 11 -9.50 -7.97 0.00
C ALA A 11 -8.04 -7.95 0.51
N CYS A 12 -7.84 -8.08 1.83
CA CYS A 12 -6.49 -8.13 2.41
C CYS A 12 -5.72 -9.38 1.97
N ARG A 13 -6.39 -10.54 1.86
CA ARG A 13 -5.76 -11.77 1.33
C ARG A 13 -5.36 -11.58 -0.13
N TRP A 14 -6.23 -10.99 -0.95
CA TRP A 14 -5.92 -10.71 -2.35
C TRP A 14 -4.74 -9.75 -2.52
N LEU A 15 -4.70 -8.65 -1.77
CA LEU A 15 -3.55 -7.73 -1.80
C LEU A 15 -2.24 -8.46 -1.49
N ARG A 16 -2.23 -9.36 -0.50
CA ARG A 16 -1.03 -10.15 -0.18
C ARG A 16 -0.65 -11.11 -1.30
N SER A 17 -1.61 -11.75 -1.96
CA SER A 17 -1.31 -12.69 -3.06
C SER A 17 -0.76 -12.00 -4.30
N VAL A 18 -1.06 -10.72 -4.51
CA VAL A 18 -0.58 -9.95 -5.67
C VAL A 18 0.64 -9.06 -5.39
N GLN A 19 1.24 -9.16 -4.20
CA GLN A 19 2.51 -8.48 -3.91
C GLN A 19 3.63 -9.03 -4.80
N ASN A 20 4.49 -8.16 -5.34
CA ASN A 20 5.65 -8.55 -6.14
C ASN A 20 6.81 -9.04 -5.25
N GLU A 21 7.79 -9.71 -5.85
CA GLU A 21 8.97 -10.24 -5.14
C GLU A 21 9.86 -9.13 -4.55
N ASP A 22 9.90 -7.96 -5.18
CA ASP A 22 10.61 -6.76 -4.71
C ASP A 22 9.95 -6.09 -3.50
N GLY A 23 8.75 -6.54 -3.11
CA GLY A 23 7.98 -6.03 -1.98
C GLY A 23 6.94 -4.98 -2.34
N GLY A 24 6.95 -4.45 -3.57
CA GLY A 24 5.96 -3.49 -4.03
C GLY A 24 4.70 -4.14 -4.61
N TRP A 25 3.83 -3.28 -5.13
CA TRP A 25 2.65 -3.64 -5.92
C TRP A 25 2.66 -2.87 -7.23
N GLY A 26 2.20 -3.54 -8.28
CA GLY A 26 2.10 -2.98 -9.62
C GLY A 26 0.97 -3.63 -10.41
N GLU A 27 0.25 -2.81 -11.17
CA GLU A 27 -0.78 -3.27 -12.09
C GLU A 27 -0.65 -2.49 -13.39
N THR A 28 -0.71 -3.19 -14.53
CA THR A 28 -0.69 -2.55 -15.85
C THR A 28 -2.10 -2.18 -16.30
N CYS A 29 -2.20 -1.19 -17.19
CA CYS A 29 -3.47 -0.77 -17.78
C CYS A 29 -4.19 -1.88 -18.57
N ALA A 30 -3.50 -2.97 -18.91
CA ALA A 30 -4.11 -4.13 -19.57
C ALA A 30 -5.17 -4.83 -18.69
N SER A 31 -5.26 -4.54 -17.38
CA SER A 31 -6.31 -5.11 -16.53
C SER A 31 -7.74 -4.64 -16.89
N TYR A 32 -7.86 -3.59 -17.70
CA TYR A 32 -9.14 -3.15 -18.25
C TYR A 32 -9.56 -3.93 -19.50
N GLU A 33 -8.66 -4.67 -20.14
CA GLU A 33 -8.96 -5.41 -21.37
C GLU A 33 -9.93 -6.57 -21.07
N ALA A 34 -10.88 -6.81 -21.97
CA ALA A 34 -11.98 -7.75 -21.77
C ALA A 34 -11.51 -9.21 -21.54
N ASP A 35 -10.38 -9.57 -22.16
CA ASP A 35 -9.79 -10.91 -22.06
C ASP A 35 -8.79 -11.04 -20.90
N SER A 36 -8.58 -9.97 -20.11
CA SER A 36 -7.68 -10.00 -18.98
C SER A 36 -8.30 -10.70 -17.76
N GLU A 37 -7.48 -11.24 -16.86
CA GLU A 37 -7.91 -11.89 -15.62
C GLU A 37 -8.47 -10.90 -14.56
N ARG A 38 -8.96 -9.72 -14.97
CA ARG A 38 -9.37 -8.56 -14.13
C ARG A 38 -8.24 -7.93 -13.31
N TYR A 39 -7.08 -8.56 -13.26
CA TYR A 39 -5.82 -8.03 -12.70
C TYR A 39 -4.69 -8.39 -13.66
N SER A 40 -3.90 -7.39 -14.04
CA SER A 40 -2.73 -7.58 -14.90
C SER A 40 -1.49 -7.16 -14.12
N ARG A 41 -0.76 -8.15 -13.60
CA ARG A 41 0.43 -7.91 -12.78
C ARG A 41 1.45 -7.08 -13.56
N GLY A 42 1.89 -5.98 -12.96
CA GLY A 42 2.92 -5.10 -13.53
C GLY A 42 4.15 -4.97 -12.61
N PRO A 43 5.21 -4.32 -13.11
CA PRO A 43 6.32 -3.88 -12.26
C PRO A 43 5.79 -3.00 -11.12
N SER A 44 6.41 -3.11 -9.94
CA SER A 44 6.00 -2.30 -8.80
C SER A 44 6.11 -0.80 -9.11
N THR A 45 5.10 -0.04 -8.69
CA THR A 45 5.10 1.42 -8.76
C THR A 45 4.98 2.00 -7.36
N ALA A 46 5.49 3.21 -7.16
CA ALA A 46 5.47 3.85 -5.85
C ALA A 46 4.03 4.17 -5.42
N SER A 47 3.20 4.67 -6.34
CA SER A 47 1.81 4.99 -6.07
C SER A 47 0.96 3.75 -5.74
N GLN A 48 1.03 2.68 -6.55
CA GLN A 48 0.25 1.46 -6.31
C GLN A 48 0.71 0.71 -5.06
N THR A 49 2.02 0.68 -4.79
CA THR A 49 2.57 0.16 -3.52
C THR A 49 1.99 0.91 -2.33
N ALA A 50 1.99 2.23 -2.39
CA ALA A 50 1.43 3.06 -1.32
C ALA A 50 -0.07 2.78 -1.09
N TRP A 51 -0.87 2.60 -2.14
CA TRP A 51 -2.30 2.26 -2.01
C TRP A 51 -2.51 0.94 -1.28
N ALA A 52 -1.78 -0.11 -1.68
CA ALA A 52 -1.86 -1.42 -1.05
C ALA A 52 -1.44 -1.36 0.43
N VAL A 53 -0.33 -0.67 0.72
CA VAL A 53 0.17 -0.46 2.08
C VAL A 53 -0.87 0.26 2.95
N MET A 54 -1.43 1.38 2.48
CA MET A 54 -2.45 2.12 3.23
C MET A 54 -3.70 1.28 3.46
N GLY A 55 -4.19 0.54 2.46
CA GLY A 55 -5.34 -0.34 2.61
C GLY A 55 -5.12 -1.41 3.70
N LEU A 56 -3.95 -2.05 3.70
CA LEU A 56 -3.58 -3.04 4.71
C LEU A 56 -3.42 -2.42 6.10
N ILE A 57 -2.82 -1.24 6.22
CA ILE A 57 -2.70 -0.52 7.51
C ILE A 57 -4.09 -0.22 8.08
N ASN A 58 -4.98 0.34 7.28
CA ASN A 58 -6.35 0.68 7.71
C ASN A 58 -7.17 -0.55 8.09
N ALA A 59 -6.86 -1.72 7.52
CA ALA A 59 -7.44 -3.01 7.92
C ALA A 59 -6.79 -3.63 9.18
N GLY A 60 -5.91 -2.91 9.90
CA GLY A 60 -5.28 -3.39 11.12
C GLY A 60 -4.09 -4.33 10.88
N HIS A 61 -3.48 -4.28 9.69
CA HIS A 61 -2.36 -5.14 9.31
C HIS A 61 -1.02 -4.39 9.21
N ALA A 62 -0.86 -3.27 9.94
CA ALA A 62 0.34 -2.43 9.89
C ALA A 62 1.64 -3.22 10.13
N ARG A 63 1.67 -4.16 11.09
CA ARG A 63 2.86 -4.98 11.39
C ARG A 63 3.04 -6.22 10.51
N SER A 64 2.16 -6.44 9.54
CA SER A 64 2.25 -7.63 8.69
C SER A 64 3.54 -7.63 7.84
N PRO A 65 4.11 -8.81 7.52
CA PRO A 65 5.27 -8.89 6.63
C PRO A 65 5.05 -8.20 5.28
N ALA A 66 3.82 -8.26 4.75
CA ALA A 66 3.46 -7.60 3.49
C ALA A 66 3.63 -6.08 3.57
N VAL A 67 3.09 -5.44 4.62
CA VAL A 67 3.25 -3.98 4.83
C VAL A 67 4.72 -3.62 5.02
N ARG A 68 5.46 -4.39 5.83
CA ARG A 68 6.91 -4.13 6.04
C ARG A 68 7.70 -4.16 4.74
N ARG A 69 7.44 -5.16 3.87
CA ARG A 69 8.08 -5.27 2.56
C ARG A 69 7.69 -4.11 1.62
N GLY A 70 6.42 -3.68 1.65
CA GLY A 70 5.97 -2.51 0.90
C GLY A 70 6.64 -1.22 1.35
N ILE A 71 6.75 -1.01 2.66
CA ILE A 71 7.48 0.14 3.22
C ILE A 71 8.97 0.08 2.86
N GLN A 72 9.58 -1.10 2.93
CA GLN A 72 10.97 -1.29 2.53
C GLN A 72 11.18 -0.94 1.06
N TYR A 73 10.30 -1.41 0.16
CA TYR A 73 10.32 -1.03 -1.25
C TYR A 73 10.27 0.49 -1.43
N LEU A 74 9.34 1.18 -0.75
CA LEU A 74 9.23 2.64 -0.84
C LEU A 74 10.50 3.33 -0.35
N VAL A 75 11.07 2.92 0.79
CA VAL A 75 12.30 3.52 1.31
C VAL A 75 13.50 3.25 0.39
N SER A 76 13.63 2.02 -0.13
CA SER A 76 14.78 1.63 -0.96
C SER A 76 14.75 2.20 -2.39
N THR A 77 13.57 2.62 -2.86
CA THR A 77 13.38 3.19 -4.21
C THR A 77 13.21 4.70 -4.21
N GLN A 78 13.25 5.34 -3.03
CA GLN A 78 13.28 6.79 -2.94
C GLN A 78 14.60 7.32 -3.52
N THR A 79 14.51 8.36 -4.36
CA THR A 79 15.67 9.03 -4.94
C THR A 79 16.31 10.01 -3.95
N ALA A 80 17.49 10.52 -4.28
CA ALA A 80 18.20 11.51 -3.46
C ALA A 80 17.40 12.81 -3.25
N GLU A 81 16.51 13.15 -4.18
CA GLU A 81 15.63 14.33 -4.10
C GLU A 81 14.37 14.07 -3.26
N GLY A 82 14.25 12.89 -2.64
CA GLY A 82 13.11 12.53 -1.80
C GLY A 82 11.84 12.14 -2.58
N THR A 83 11.97 11.93 -3.90
CA THR A 83 10.87 11.48 -4.78
C THR A 83 11.00 9.99 -5.12
N TRP A 84 10.06 9.47 -5.90
CA TRP A 84 10.14 8.19 -6.58
C TRP A 84 10.13 8.39 -8.09
N ASN A 85 10.72 7.45 -8.82
CA ASN A 85 10.58 7.39 -10.27
C ASN A 85 9.35 6.56 -10.62
N GLU A 86 8.50 7.08 -11.50
CA GLU A 86 7.30 6.37 -11.96
C GLU A 86 6.96 6.83 -13.39
N SER A 87 7.29 5.96 -14.36
CA SER A 87 6.97 6.16 -15.78
C SER A 87 5.62 5.54 -16.17
N ALA A 88 5.14 4.56 -15.41
CA ALA A 88 3.89 3.86 -15.64
C ALA A 88 2.67 4.79 -15.52
N PHE A 89 1.62 4.45 -16.27
CA PHE A 89 0.30 5.07 -16.13
C PHE A 89 -0.47 4.34 -15.04
N THR A 90 -0.75 5.04 -13.94
CA THR A 90 -1.47 4.51 -12.78
C THR A 90 -2.84 5.15 -12.60
N GLY A 91 -3.16 6.18 -13.41
CA GLY A 91 -4.49 6.78 -13.50
C GLY A 91 -5.24 6.31 -14.75
N THR A 92 -6.56 6.22 -14.66
CA THR A 92 -7.43 5.86 -15.78
C THR A 92 -8.41 6.98 -16.04
N GLY A 93 -8.48 7.47 -17.28
CA GLY A 93 -9.52 8.39 -17.71
C GLY A 93 -10.70 7.63 -18.31
N PHE A 94 -10.45 6.91 -19.41
CA PHE A 94 -11.42 6.00 -20.03
C PHE A 94 -10.78 4.62 -20.20
N PRO A 95 -11.31 3.57 -19.55
CA PRO A 95 -10.81 2.20 -19.71
C PRO A 95 -10.64 1.81 -21.18
N CYS A 96 -9.52 1.18 -21.53
CA CYS A 96 -9.15 0.75 -22.88
C CYS A 96 -8.93 1.86 -23.93
N VAL A 97 -9.14 3.14 -23.59
CA VAL A 97 -9.10 4.25 -24.56
C VAL A 97 -8.13 5.36 -24.14
N PHE A 98 -8.02 5.65 -22.84
CA PHE A 98 -7.25 6.79 -22.35
C PHE A 98 -6.76 6.62 -20.91
N TYR A 99 -5.43 6.63 -20.75
CA TYR A 99 -4.76 6.46 -19.46
C TYR A 99 -3.97 7.71 -19.08
N LEU A 100 -3.85 7.95 -17.78
CA LEU A 100 -3.32 9.18 -17.21
C LEU A 100 -2.10 8.89 -16.34
N ARG A 101 -1.05 9.68 -16.54
CA ARG A 101 0.07 9.74 -15.62
C ARG A 101 -0.09 10.97 -14.73
N TYR A 102 -0.64 10.77 -13.55
CA TYR A 102 -0.69 11.82 -12.52
C TYR A 102 0.70 12.01 -11.93
N HIS A 103 1.41 13.04 -12.40
CA HIS A 103 2.80 13.29 -12.04
C HIS A 103 3.05 13.37 -10.53
N TYR A 104 2.07 13.86 -9.74
CA TYR A 104 2.20 13.98 -8.29
C TYR A 104 1.92 12.69 -7.51
N TYR A 105 1.33 11.65 -8.13
CA TYR A 105 0.99 10.41 -7.42
C TYR A 105 2.22 9.70 -6.85
N ARG A 106 3.31 9.70 -7.61
CA ARG A 106 4.59 9.13 -7.18
C ARG A 106 5.21 9.82 -5.97
N HIS A 107 4.77 11.03 -5.62
CA HIS A 107 5.27 11.79 -4.47
C HIS A 107 4.29 11.71 -3.31
N TYR A 108 3.03 12.04 -3.59
CA TYR A 108 1.99 12.23 -2.59
C TYR A 108 1.64 10.93 -1.87
N PHE A 109 1.42 9.84 -2.60
CA PHE A 109 0.97 8.59 -2.01
C PHE A 109 2.04 7.88 -1.19
N PRO A 110 3.30 7.73 -1.66
CA PRO A 110 4.36 7.15 -0.84
C PRO A 110 4.58 7.90 0.47
N LEU A 111 4.62 9.24 0.42
CA LEU A 111 4.77 10.06 1.61
C LEU A 111 3.63 9.82 2.62
N TRP A 112 2.38 9.77 2.12
CA TRP A 112 1.22 9.49 2.95
C TRP A 112 1.26 8.08 3.56
N ALA A 113 1.65 7.07 2.78
CA ALA A 113 1.79 5.70 3.27
C ALA A 113 2.86 5.59 4.37
N LEU A 114 4.02 6.21 4.18
CA LEU A 114 5.10 6.27 5.18
C LEU A 114 4.64 6.96 6.47
N ALA A 115 3.92 8.09 6.34
CA ALA A 115 3.36 8.81 7.48
C ALA A 115 2.33 7.97 8.26
N GLN A 116 1.40 7.30 7.55
CA GLN A 116 0.43 6.41 8.18
C GLN A 116 1.10 5.23 8.88
N TYR A 117 2.12 4.63 8.27
CA TYR A 117 2.87 3.53 8.87
C TYR A 117 3.57 3.97 10.17
N SER A 118 4.26 5.11 10.13
CA SER A 118 4.90 5.69 11.33
C SER A 118 3.89 5.95 12.44
N ALA A 119 2.74 6.56 12.12
CA ALA A 119 1.68 6.83 13.07
C ALA A 119 1.06 5.56 13.66
N ALA A 120 0.82 4.53 12.85
CA ALA A 120 0.26 3.25 13.29
C ALA A 120 1.18 2.56 14.31
N LEU A 121 2.49 2.52 14.04
CA LEU A 121 3.45 1.94 14.97
C LEU A 121 3.56 2.74 16.28
N ALA A 122 3.53 4.08 16.21
CA ALA A 122 3.60 4.94 17.38
C ALA A 122 2.33 4.86 18.25
N GLY A 123 1.16 4.76 17.64
CA GLY A 123 -0.13 4.61 18.35
C GLY A 123 -0.21 3.32 19.16
N GLU A 124 0.28 2.22 18.59
CA GLU A 124 0.32 0.93 19.29
C GLU A 124 1.34 0.91 20.42
N VAL A 125 2.51 1.55 20.26
CA VAL A 125 3.50 1.69 21.36
C VAL A 125 2.89 2.46 22.53
N ARG A 126 2.16 3.55 22.26
CA ARG A 126 1.44 4.28 23.32
C ARG A 126 0.40 3.42 24.02
N SER A 127 -0.37 2.62 23.28
CA SER A 127 -1.38 1.71 23.86
C SER A 127 -0.75 0.59 24.71
N ALA A 128 0.37 0.00 24.28
CA ALA A 128 1.08 -1.05 25.01
C ALA A 128 1.70 -0.53 26.32
N VAL A 129 2.31 0.67 26.30
CA VAL A 129 2.87 1.31 27.50
C VAL A 129 1.78 1.64 28.52
N THR A 130 0.62 2.13 28.07
CA THR A 130 -0.52 2.38 28.96
C THR A 130 -1.06 1.08 29.58
N SER A 131 -1.18 0.01 28.80
CA SER A 131 -1.66 -1.30 29.30
C SER A 131 -0.70 -1.91 30.33
N ALA A 132 0.61 -1.83 30.08
CA ALA A 132 1.62 -2.32 31.02
C ALA A 132 1.63 -1.54 32.36
N ARG A 133 1.36 -0.22 32.34
CA ARG A 133 1.28 0.59 33.56
C ARG A 133 0.08 0.23 34.44
N VAL A 134 -1.05 -0.15 33.83
CA VAL A 134 -2.25 -0.60 34.56
C VAL A 134 -2.03 -1.95 35.24
N GLN A 135 -1.25 -2.86 34.64
CA GLN A 135 -0.99 -4.18 35.21
C GLN A 135 0.04 -4.20 36.35
N VAL A 136 0.90 -3.18 36.46
CA VAL A 136 1.92 -3.07 37.54
C VAL A 136 1.37 -2.37 38.79
N SER A 137 0.15 -1.83 38.73
CA SER A 137 -0.51 -1.12 39.83
C SER A 137 -1.68 -1.90 40.46
N ALA A 138 -1.76 -3.22 40.22
CA ALA A 138 -2.66 -4.17 40.88
C ALA A 138 -1.83 -5.22 41.64
#